data_AF-A0A1E5PH38-F1
#
_entry.id   AF-A0A1E5PH38-F1
#
_cell.length_a   1.000
_cell.length_b   1.000
_cell.length_c   1.000
_cell.angle_alpha   90.00
_cell.angle_beta   90.00
_cell.angle_gamma   90.00
#
_symmetry.space_group_name_H-M   'P 1'
#
loop_
_entity.id
_entity.type
_entity.pdbx_description
1 polymer ?
#
loop_
_entity_poly.entity_id
_entity_poly.type
_entity_poly.pdbx_seq_one_letter_code
_entity_poly.pdbx_strand_id
1 'polypeptide(L)'
;MTTIAGTGLIVTADKTDDGGARGRVEWDRGSFMTPRAGNDYPPALNEVFAQAVDHKGEEVTRSPFPVLNVMQAWEVWSMLSLTVPGIEHRAGISDDGSRMAWMLHADGSWARACTRPGEQTATVHQCGPRRPV
;
A
#
# COMPACT_ATOMS: atom_id res chain seq x y z
N MET A 1 -10.40 20.23 -10.67
CA MET A 1 -10.91 18.86 -10.43
C MET A 1 -9.92 18.19 -9.50
N THR A 2 -10.38 17.67 -8.36
CA THR A 2 -9.53 16.95 -7.41
C THR A 2 -10.08 15.54 -7.29
N THR A 3 -9.33 14.56 -7.78
CA THR A 3 -9.73 13.16 -7.77
C THR A 3 -9.15 12.49 -6.52
N ILE A 4 -10.01 11.93 -5.67
CA ILE A 4 -9.62 11.03 -4.59
C ILE A 4 -9.73 9.61 -5.13
N ALA A 5 -8.60 8.90 -5.22
CA ALA A 5 -8.52 7.56 -5.77
C ALA A 5 -7.41 6.76 -5.09
N GLY A 6 -7.52 5.43 -5.08
CA GLY A 6 -6.49 4.56 -4.51
C GLY A 6 -6.34 4.65 -2.99
N THR A 7 -7.40 5.04 -2.27
CA THR A 7 -7.40 5.21 -0.81
C THR A 7 -8.72 4.75 -0.19
N GLY A 8 -8.70 4.34 1.08
CA GLY A 8 -9.88 3.90 1.84
C GLY A 8 -10.47 5.04 2.66
N LEU A 9 -11.55 5.63 2.18
CA LEU A 9 -12.30 6.71 2.85
C LEU A 9 -13.78 6.55 2.49
N ILE A 10 -14.70 6.71 3.43
CA ILE A 10 -16.10 7.04 3.11
C ILE A 10 -16.30 8.52 3.38
N VAL A 11 -16.91 9.23 2.43
CA VAL A 11 -17.27 10.65 2.60
C VAL A 11 -18.77 10.80 2.43
N THR A 12 -19.44 11.34 3.44
CA THR A 12 -20.81 11.84 3.30
C THR A 12 -20.73 13.34 3.09
N ALA A 13 -21.27 13.83 1.98
CA ALA A 13 -21.28 15.26 1.66
C ALA A 13 -22.60 15.68 1.02
N ASP A 14 -23.04 16.89 1.35
CA ASP A 14 -24.18 17.56 0.75
C ASP A 14 -23.69 18.49 -0.37
N LYS A 15 -24.42 18.52 -1.49
CA LYS A 15 -24.17 19.45 -2.59
C LYS A 15 -24.51 20.87 -2.13
N THR A 16 -23.61 21.83 -2.36
CA THR A 16 -23.82 23.23 -2.05
C THR A 16 -24.35 24.00 -3.26
N ASP A 17 -25.00 25.14 -3.03
CA ASP A 17 -25.67 25.93 -4.07
C ASP A 17 -24.69 26.50 -5.12
N ASP A 18 -23.42 26.66 -4.74
CA ASP A 18 -22.32 27.08 -5.63
C ASP A 18 -21.79 25.94 -6.52
N GLY A 19 -22.39 24.75 -6.45
CA GLY A 19 -21.97 23.57 -7.19
C GLY A 19 -20.84 22.77 -6.53
N GLY A 20 -20.41 23.17 -5.33
CA GLY A 20 -19.48 22.41 -4.49
C GLY A 20 -20.12 21.27 -3.70
N ALA A 21 -19.35 20.70 -2.77
CA ALA A 21 -19.84 19.73 -1.80
C ALA A 21 -19.17 19.93 -0.44
N ARG A 22 -19.94 19.84 0.65
CA ARG A 22 -19.44 19.93 2.03
C ARG A 22 -19.86 18.70 2.81
N GLY A 23 -18.92 18.09 3.54
CA GLY A 23 -19.16 16.81 4.18
C GLY A 23 -18.17 16.44 5.27
N ARG A 24 -18.24 15.18 5.71
CA ARG A 24 -17.33 14.57 6.69
C ARG A 24 -16.81 13.23 6.19
N VAL A 25 -15.65 12.83 6.73
CA VAL A 25 -15.17 11.45 6.62
C VAL A 25 -15.95 10.61 7.62
N GLU A 26 -16.58 9.55 7.15
CA GLU A 26 -17.33 8.61 7.97
C GLU A 26 -16.44 7.52 8.55
N TRP A 27 -16.89 6.95 9.66
CA TRP A 27 -16.17 5.87 10.36
C TRP A 27 -16.39 4.49 9.73
N ASP A 28 -17.54 4.29 9.06
CA ASP A 28 -17.82 3.02 8.40
C ASP A 28 -16.83 2.82 7.24
N ARG A 29 -16.19 1.65 7.18
CA ARG A 29 -15.04 1.42 6.30
C ARG A 29 -15.52 1.04 4.91
N GLY A 30 -15.22 1.88 3.93
CA GLY A 30 -15.45 1.62 2.51
C GLY A 30 -14.26 2.11 1.71
N SER A 31 -13.88 1.36 0.69
CA SER A 31 -12.81 1.74 -0.23
C SER A 31 -13.39 2.21 -1.54
N PHE A 32 -13.02 3.42 -1.96
CA PHE A 32 -13.28 3.85 -3.33
C PHE A 32 -12.14 3.37 -4.22
N MET A 33 -12.47 2.44 -5.10
CA MET A 33 -11.62 2.15 -6.24
C MET A 33 -11.52 3.41 -7.10
N THR A 34 -10.36 3.68 -7.68
CA THR A 34 -10.19 4.74 -8.68
C THR A 34 -11.36 4.69 -9.66
N PRO A 35 -12.11 5.80 -9.86
CA PRO A 35 -13.16 5.87 -10.88
C PRO A 35 -12.56 5.55 -12.25
N ARG A 36 -13.20 4.67 -13.01
CA ARG A 36 -12.68 4.13 -14.28
C ARG A 36 -13.71 4.28 -15.39
N ALA A 37 -13.23 4.63 -16.57
CA ALA A 37 -13.91 4.45 -17.84
C ALA A 37 -12.90 3.85 -18.82
N GLY A 38 -13.21 2.71 -19.45
CA GLY A 38 -12.33 2.05 -20.42
C GLY A 38 -11.33 1.04 -19.84
N ASN A 39 -10.42 0.56 -20.70
CA ASN A 39 -9.50 -0.55 -20.42
C ASN A 39 -8.07 -0.10 -20.01
N ASP A 40 -7.91 1.17 -19.65
CA ASP A 40 -6.62 1.81 -19.36
C ASP A 40 -6.15 1.51 -17.92
N TYR A 41 -5.94 0.23 -17.64
CA TYR A 41 -5.30 -0.19 -16.39
C TYR A 41 -3.84 0.26 -16.40
N PRO A 42 -3.34 0.92 -15.33
CA PRO A 42 -1.91 1.00 -15.12
C PRO A 42 -1.33 -0.43 -15.13
N PRO A 43 -0.19 -0.67 -15.77
CA PRO A 43 0.41 -1.99 -15.77
C PRO A 43 0.65 -2.42 -14.32
N ALA A 44 0.23 -3.62 -13.97
CA ALA A 44 0.53 -4.20 -12.66
C ALA A 44 2.06 -4.23 -12.46
N LEU A 45 2.54 -3.95 -11.24
CA LEU A 45 3.98 -3.90 -10.95
C LEU A 45 4.60 -5.30 -10.84
N ASN A 46 4.21 -6.23 -11.72
CA ASN A 46 4.61 -7.63 -11.69
C ASN A 46 6.11 -7.83 -11.88
N GLU A 47 6.77 -7.00 -12.70
CA GLU A 47 8.23 -7.07 -12.88
C GLU A 47 8.97 -6.64 -11.61
N VAL A 48 8.56 -5.52 -11.00
CA VAL A 48 9.09 -5.05 -9.71
C VAL A 48 8.83 -6.09 -8.63
N PHE A 49 7.64 -6.68 -8.61
CA PHE A 49 7.28 -7.75 -7.69
C PHE A 49 8.18 -8.97 -7.85
N ALA A 50 8.38 -9.45 -9.09
CA ALA A 50 9.23 -10.60 -9.37
C ALA A 50 10.66 -10.39 -8.86
N GLN A 51 11.20 -9.16 -8.99
CA GLN A 51 12.49 -8.80 -8.38
C GLN A 51 12.41 -8.84 -6.86
N ALA A 52 11.40 -8.22 -6.26
CA ALA A 52 11.23 -8.13 -4.81
C ALA A 52 11.02 -9.49 -4.12
N VAL A 53 10.52 -10.51 -4.84
CA VAL A 53 10.26 -11.86 -4.29
C VAL A 53 11.54 -12.53 -3.81
N ASP A 54 12.65 -12.44 -4.56
CA ASP A 54 13.88 -13.18 -4.26
C ASP A 54 15.09 -12.30 -3.98
N HIS A 55 15.08 -11.04 -4.44
CA HIS A 55 16.24 -10.17 -4.28
C HIS A 55 16.57 -9.92 -2.79
N LYS A 56 17.86 -9.84 -2.48
CA LYS A 56 18.37 -9.61 -1.11
C LYS A 56 18.09 -8.19 -0.61
N GLY A 57 17.75 -7.27 -1.51
CA GLY A 57 17.71 -5.83 -1.24
C GLY A 57 19.12 -5.22 -1.21
N GLU A 58 19.19 -3.91 -1.40
CA GLU A 58 20.41 -3.13 -1.14
C GLU A 58 20.59 -2.87 0.36
N GLU A 59 19.49 -2.86 1.11
CA GLU A 59 19.48 -2.69 2.54
C GLU A 59 18.60 -3.75 3.19
N VAL A 60 19.08 -4.28 4.32
CA VAL A 60 18.37 -5.24 5.14
C VAL A 60 18.32 -4.74 6.57
N THR A 61 17.12 -4.53 7.09
CA THR A 61 16.91 -4.04 8.46
C THR A 61 16.03 -5.01 9.24
N ARG A 62 16.04 -4.86 10.56
CA ARG A 62 15.19 -5.63 11.46
C ARG A 62 14.21 -4.69 12.16
N SER A 63 12.93 -4.92 11.93
CA SER A 63 11.85 -4.26 12.64
C SER A 63 11.60 -4.96 13.98
N PRO A 64 11.39 -4.20 15.08
CA PRO A 64 10.99 -4.78 16.36
C PRO A 64 9.52 -5.27 16.35
N PHE A 65 8.78 -5.04 15.26
CA PHE A 65 7.39 -5.45 15.09
C PHE A 65 7.27 -6.52 13.99
N PRO A 66 6.28 -7.42 14.08
CA PRO A 66 6.01 -8.39 13.03
C PRO A 66 5.43 -7.71 11.78
N VAL A 67 5.40 -8.46 10.68
CA VAL A 67 4.76 -8.03 9.43
C VAL A 67 3.31 -7.62 9.68
N LEU A 68 2.99 -6.39 9.26
CA LEU A 68 1.64 -5.87 9.20
C LEU A 68 1.04 -6.19 7.83
N ASN A 69 -0.17 -6.77 7.80
CA ASN A 69 -0.95 -6.81 6.57
C ASN A 69 -1.55 -5.43 6.34
N VAL A 70 -0.87 -4.60 5.54
CA VAL A 70 -1.28 -3.20 5.27
C VAL A 70 -2.71 -3.12 4.74
N MET A 71 -3.12 -4.07 3.89
CA MET A 71 -4.48 -4.11 3.33
C MET A 71 -5.58 -4.34 4.38
N GLN A 72 -5.21 -4.80 5.59
CA GLN A 72 -6.13 -4.96 6.72
C GLN A 72 -5.98 -3.83 7.76
N ALA A 73 -4.92 -3.02 7.67
CA ALA A 73 -4.63 -1.89 8.55
C ALA A 73 -4.96 -0.57 7.84
N TRP A 74 -6.25 -0.25 7.75
CA TRP A 74 -6.71 0.80 6.83
C TRP A 74 -6.13 2.18 7.10
N GLU A 75 -5.90 2.54 8.35
CA GLU A 75 -5.31 3.82 8.72
C GLU A 75 -3.90 3.96 8.11
N VAL A 76 -3.12 2.87 8.16
CA VAL A 76 -1.79 2.78 7.56
C VAL A 76 -1.90 2.75 6.04
N TRP A 77 -2.82 1.95 5.49
CA TRP A 77 -3.02 1.88 4.04
C TRP A 77 -3.40 3.24 3.43
N SER A 78 -4.32 3.97 4.06
CA SER A 78 -4.74 5.29 3.62
C SER A 78 -3.61 6.32 3.75
N MET A 79 -2.85 6.30 4.86
CA MET A 79 -1.69 7.18 5.02
C MET A 79 -0.61 6.92 3.96
N LEU A 80 -0.27 5.65 3.72
CA LEU A 80 0.75 5.26 2.74
C LEU A 80 0.33 5.63 1.32
N SER A 81 -0.93 5.42 0.96
CA SER A 81 -1.44 5.72 -0.38
C SER A 81 -1.50 7.23 -0.67
N LEU A 82 -1.69 8.06 0.37
CA LEU A 82 -1.62 9.52 0.26
C LEU A 82 -0.17 10.03 0.20
N THR A 83 0.73 9.43 0.98
CA THR A 83 2.13 9.85 1.07
C THR A 83 2.94 9.40 -0.15
N VAL A 84 2.59 8.23 -0.69
CA VAL A 84 3.24 7.63 -1.86
C VAL A 84 2.18 7.26 -2.89
N PRO A 85 1.71 8.22 -3.71
CA PRO A 85 0.73 7.95 -4.74
C PRO A 85 1.21 6.86 -5.71
N GLY A 86 0.33 5.92 -6.04
CA GLY A 86 0.65 4.80 -6.95
C GLY A 86 1.40 3.63 -6.29
N ILE A 87 1.56 3.64 -4.96
CA ILE A 87 2.10 2.49 -4.24
C ILE A 87 1.16 1.28 -4.33
N GLU A 88 1.72 0.12 -4.65
CA GLU A 88 1.03 -1.16 -4.67
C GLU A 88 1.42 -1.97 -3.43
N HIS A 89 0.43 -2.57 -2.76
CA HIS A 89 0.64 -3.42 -1.59
C HIS A 89 0.23 -4.86 -1.91
N ARG A 90 1.09 -5.82 -1.54
CA ARG A 90 0.78 -7.25 -1.61
C ARG A 90 1.07 -7.91 -0.27
N ALA A 91 0.36 -8.96 0.06
CA ALA A 91 0.59 -9.77 1.24
C ALA A 91 0.43 -11.25 0.91
N GLY A 92 1.12 -12.10 1.66
CA GLY A 92 1.10 -13.53 1.45
C GLY A 92 1.57 -14.29 2.68
N ILE A 93 1.31 -15.60 2.66
CA ILE A 93 1.82 -16.55 3.63
C ILE A 93 2.61 -17.58 2.82
N SER A 94 3.86 -17.80 3.19
CA SER A 94 4.72 -18.81 2.55
C SER A 94 4.36 -20.21 3.06
N ASP A 95 4.83 -21.26 2.37
CA ASP A 95 4.54 -22.66 2.74
C ASP A 95 5.02 -23.02 4.15
N ASP A 96 6.07 -22.36 4.64
CA ASP A 96 6.58 -22.51 6.00
C ASP A 96 5.76 -21.75 7.06
N GLY A 97 4.69 -21.06 6.66
CA GLY A 97 3.85 -20.22 7.52
C GLY A 97 4.39 -18.81 7.75
N SER A 98 5.49 -18.42 7.11
CA SER A 98 6.04 -17.06 7.22
C SER A 98 5.09 -16.04 6.59
N ARG A 99 4.81 -14.97 7.33
CA ARG A 99 4.00 -13.85 6.85
C ARG A 99 4.87 -12.89 6.05
N MET A 100 4.40 -12.51 4.88
CA MET A 100 5.11 -11.66 3.93
C MET A 100 4.26 -10.46 3.55
N ALA A 101 4.89 -9.29 3.42
CA ALA A 101 4.29 -8.11 2.82
C ALA A 101 5.26 -7.45 1.85
N TRP A 102 4.72 -6.89 0.77
CA TRP A 102 5.46 -6.14 -0.24
C TRP A 102 4.83 -4.77 -0.45
N MET A 103 5.69 -3.77 -0.59
CA MET A 103 5.36 -2.43 -1.04
C MET A 103 6.15 -2.18 -2.33
N LEU A 104 5.46 -1.80 -3.41
CA LEU A 104 6.04 -1.66 -4.75
C LEU A 104 5.66 -0.29 -5.33
N HIS A 105 6.55 0.28 -6.12
CA HIS A 105 6.28 1.53 -6.81
C HIS A 105 6.83 1.52 -8.25
N ALA A 106 6.21 2.29 -9.15
CA ALA A 106 6.52 2.31 -10.58
C ALA A 106 7.91 2.88 -10.92
N ASP A 107 8.56 3.57 -9.97
CA ASP A 107 9.96 4.02 -10.09
C ASP A 107 10.98 2.89 -9.83
N GLY A 108 10.51 1.66 -9.60
CA GLY A 108 11.32 0.49 -9.32
C GLY A 108 11.70 0.32 -7.85
N SER A 109 11.32 1.25 -6.97
CA SER A 109 11.52 1.07 -5.53
C SER A 109 10.60 -0.01 -4.95
N TRP A 110 11.12 -0.79 -4.00
CA TRP A 110 10.35 -1.80 -3.30
C TRP A 110 10.88 -2.10 -1.91
N ALA A 111 9.98 -2.61 -1.05
CA ALA A 111 10.31 -3.19 0.24
C ALA A 111 9.56 -4.52 0.44
N ARG A 112 10.25 -5.53 0.98
CA ARG A 112 9.71 -6.85 1.36
C ARG A 112 9.97 -7.09 2.84
N ALA A 113 8.92 -7.30 3.62
CA ALA A 113 9.01 -7.66 5.03
C ALA A 113 8.62 -9.14 5.25
N CYS A 114 9.35 -9.83 6.13
CA CYS A 114 9.12 -11.23 6.50
C CYS A 114 9.09 -11.42 8.01
N THR A 115 8.07 -12.09 8.53
CA THR A 115 8.02 -12.59 9.91
C THR A 115 7.79 -14.09 9.90
N ARG A 116 8.74 -14.85 10.44
CA ARG A 116 8.61 -16.30 10.59
C ARG A 116 7.56 -16.68 11.62
N PRO A 117 7.01 -17.91 11.57
CA PRO A 117 6.12 -18.41 12.62
C PRO A 117 6.77 -18.28 14.01
N GLY A 118 6.01 -17.77 14.98
CA GLY A 118 6.48 -17.58 16.36
C GLY A 118 7.37 -16.35 16.60
N GLU A 119 7.85 -15.67 15.57
CA GLU A 119 8.62 -14.44 15.73
C GLU A 119 7.72 -13.21 15.94
N GLN A 120 8.22 -12.25 16.71
CA GLN A 120 7.61 -10.93 16.93
C GLN A 120 8.36 -9.80 16.22
N THR A 121 9.32 -10.15 15.36
CA THR A 121 10.12 -9.21 14.58
C THR A 121 9.90 -9.45 13.10
N ALA A 122 10.26 -8.47 12.27
CA ALA A 122 10.30 -8.64 10.83
C ALA A 122 11.70 -8.34 10.28
N THR A 123 12.14 -9.14 9.31
CA THR A 123 13.28 -8.78 8.47
C THR A 123 12.76 -8.03 7.25
N VAL A 124 13.28 -6.84 6.98
CA VAL A 124 12.87 -5.98 5.86
C VAL A 124 14.01 -5.88 4.89
N HIS A 125 13.76 -6.21 3.63
CA HIS A 125 14.66 -6.03 2.50
C HIS A 125 14.13 -4.90 1.64
N GLN A 126 14.98 -3.96 1.20
CA GLN A 126 14.55 -2.85 0.35
C GLN A 126 15.59 -2.48 -0.71
N CYS A 127 15.12 -1.88 -1.80
CA CYS A 127 15.93 -1.48 -2.94
C CYS A 127 15.29 -0.31 -3.70
N GLY A 128 16.07 0.40 -4.51
CA GLY A 128 15.62 1.45 -5.41
C GLY A 128 15.64 2.86 -4.81
N PRO A 129 15.12 3.86 -5.54
CA PRO A 129 15.17 5.26 -5.13
C PRO A 129 14.58 5.48 -3.74
N ARG A 130 15.37 6.03 -2.81
CA ARG A 130 14.88 6.40 -1.49
C ARG A 130 14.13 7.71 -1.57
N ARG A 131 12.94 7.75 -0.97
CA ARG A 131 12.22 9.00 -0.72
C ARG A 131 12.62 9.52 0.65
N PRO A 132 12.98 10.81 0.79
CA PRO A 132 13.17 11.42 2.11
C PRO A 132 11.86 11.30 2.90
N VAL A 133 11.98 10.93 4.17
CA VAL A 133 10.90 11.03 5.18
C VAL A 133 10.66 12.48 5.57
#